data_AF-A0A1S8RRA7-F1
#
_entry.id   AF-A0A1S8RRA7-F1
#
_cell.length_a   1.000
_cell.length_b   1.000
_cell.length_c   1.000
_cell.angle_alpha   90.00
_cell.angle_beta   90.00
_cell.angle_gamma   90.00
#
_symmetry.space_group_name_H-M   'P 1'
#
loop_
_entity.id
_entity.type
_entity.pdbx_description
1 polymer ?
#
loop_
_entity_poly.entity_id
_entity_poly.type
_entity_poly.pdbx_seq_one_letter_code
_entity_poly.pdbx_strand_id
1 'polypeptide(L)'
;MSLTQALLIFLFASICGIGSASEEFQTHRPLVTATLIGIALGDIKTGVIIGAQVELIALGWMTIGVATPPDATLSSIVAVILCVLGKQSIGVAIGIAIPLAVVGQMLFILQKGTIDVGIMHWAEKGVDKGELWKVTAAHFTTAIPSALRMAIPAMLVALFADANILNNILNYVPEAITKGLQVSSGFLVVVGYAMILRILNVKEMIAFFLMGFLVMTFSQMTLVGLTFMGISLALIYLQISNMIEKASNKTRTKREHFIENQEDSIKVKVTKNDLMRVFWRSQFYQISWNYERLQNLCYCYCMMPILKKLYRTKEELQKAVKVHLEYFNCQPFISNVILGANIAVEESMQEKVDQSGIVQIKIALAGPLAGIGDPIIWGIIRPVIAALCAGISLSGNVAGPILFFIIINIVRLIIRYNGLMIAYREGINIINKLKGAVPKYRSALVVLTYTVIGGLVAKWTIIKVPFVLYTLTQGSSVTSYTVQEQLDNIMPNILPLMLTFLIYWLLQKKVSPLICMVGLMIFGVIGYSIGILGI
;
A
#
# COMPACT_ATOMS: atom_id res chain seq x y z
N MET A 1 28.03 -8.67 -14.11
CA MET A 1 26.62 -8.85 -14.51
C MET A 1 26.56 -9.15 -16.01
N SER A 2 25.75 -10.09 -16.46
CA SER A 2 25.58 -10.38 -17.89
C SER A 2 24.58 -9.43 -18.56
N LEU A 3 24.61 -9.33 -19.90
CA LEU A 3 23.63 -8.54 -20.67
C LEU A 3 22.18 -9.01 -20.41
N THR A 4 21.96 -10.32 -20.27
CA THR A 4 20.63 -10.88 -19.97
C THR A 4 20.12 -10.42 -18.61
N GLN A 5 20.98 -10.41 -17.58
CA GLN A 5 20.62 -9.90 -16.25
C GLN A 5 20.26 -8.41 -16.32
N ALA A 6 21.05 -7.61 -17.04
CA ALA A 6 20.78 -6.19 -17.25
C ALA A 6 19.40 -5.95 -17.91
N LEU A 7 19.09 -6.68 -18.98
CA LEU A 7 17.80 -6.56 -19.68
C LEU A 7 16.62 -6.97 -18.78
N LEU A 8 16.78 -8.03 -17.98
CA LEU A 8 15.74 -8.47 -17.04
C LEU A 8 15.52 -7.47 -15.90
N ILE A 9 16.59 -6.88 -15.35
CA ILE A 9 16.48 -5.80 -14.35
C ILE A 9 15.70 -4.62 -14.95
N PHE A 10 16.07 -4.17 -16.16
CA PHE A 10 15.38 -3.07 -16.82
C PHE A 10 13.89 -3.37 -17.03
N LEU A 11 13.57 -4.57 -17.52
CA LEU A 11 12.19 -4.99 -17.78
C LEU A 11 11.36 -5.07 -16.49
N PHE A 12 11.86 -5.76 -15.46
CA PHE A 12 11.13 -5.91 -14.20
C PHE A 12 11.02 -4.60 -13.44
N ALA A 13 12.08 -3.79 -13.39
CA ALA A 13 12.02 -2.45 -12.82
C ALA A 13 11.00 -1.57 -13.55
N SER A 14 10.90 -1.67 -14.88
CA SER A 14 9.87 -0.96 -15.68
C SER A 14 8.46 -1.38 -15.29
N ILE A 15 8.20 -2.69 -15.17
CA ILE A 15 6.89 -3.23 -14.75
C ILE A 15 6.52 -2.74 -13.35
N CYS A 16 7.46 -2.76 -12.41
CA CYS A 16 7.26 -2.27 -11.04
C CYS A 16 7.06 -0.74 -11.03
N GLY A 17 7.74 0.00 -11.90
CA GLY A 17 7.57 1.44 -12.10
C GLY A 17 6.15 1.79 -12.56
N ILE A 18 5.62 1.10 -13.58
CA ILE A 18 4.21 1.25 -14.00
C ILE A 18 3.26 0.82 -12.87
N GLY A 19 3.62 -0.26 -12.16
CA GLY A 19 2.92 -0.73 -10.97
C GLY A 19 2.82 0.31 -9.85
N SER A 20 3.85 1.15 -9.69
CA SER A 20 3.92 2.18 -8.65
C SER A 20 3.03 3.38 -8.98
N ALA A 21 2.92 3.72 -10.28
CA ALA A 21 2.00 4.77 -10.73
C ALA A 21 0.53 4.32 -10.68
N SER A 22 0.28 3.06 -11.07
CA SER A 22 -1.07 2.51 -11.09
C SER A 22 -1.58 2.12 -9.70
N GLU A 23 -0.70 1.68 -8.78
CA GLU A 23 -1.10 1.04 -7.52
C GLU A 23 -2.14 -0.09 -7.70
N GLU A 24 -2.27 -0.62 -8.93
CA GLU A 24 -3.38 -1.47 -9.28
C GLU A 24 -3.05 -2.92 -8.88
N PHE A 25 -2.11 -3.52 -9.63
CA PHE A 25 -1.67 -4.91 -9.47
C PHE A 25 -0.71 -5.12 -8.30
N GLN A 26 -0.29 -4.05 -7.62
CA GLN A 26 0.64 -4.08 -6.49
C GLN A 26 2.02 -4.69 -6.82
N THR A 27 2.43 -4.69 -8.09
CA THR A 27 3.76 -5.19 -8.52
C THR A 27 4.90 -4.38 -7.92
N HIS A 28 4.64 -3.11 -7.58
CA HIS A 28 5.57 -2.19 -6.96
C HIS A 28 5.87 -2.49 -5.48
N ARG A 29 5.08 -3.37 -4.84
CA ARG A 29 5.29 -3.71 -3.44
C ARG A 29 6.62 -4.47 -3.28
N PRO A 30 7.44 -4.12 -2.27
CA PRO A 30 8.74 -4.75 -2.03
C PRO A 30 8.76 -6.26 -2.15
N LEU A 31 7.74 -6.94 -1.62
CA LEU A 31 7.67 -8.40 -1.66
C LEU A 31 7.68 -8.95 -3.10
N VAL A 32 6.94 -8.32 -4.02
CA VAL A 32 6.89 -8.71 -5.44
C VAL A 32 8.11 -8.16 -6.18
N THR A 33 8.41 -6.87 -6.01
CA THR A 33 9.50 -6.19 -6.71
C THR A 33 10.87 -6.84 -6.43
N ALA A 34 11.21 -7.06 -5.16
CA ALA A 34 12.48 -7.67 -4.77
C ALA A 34 12.61 -9.11 -5.29
N THR A 35 11.50 -9.84 -5.32
CA THR A 35 11.46 -11.20 -5.86
C THR A 35 11.73 -11.20 -7.37
N LEU A 36 11.13 -10.27 -8.12
CA LEU A 36 11.41 -10.11 -9.55
C LEU A 36 12.88 -9.75 -9.81
N ILE A 37 13.47 -8.84 -9.04
CA ILE A 37 14.89 -8.51 -9.17
C ILE A 37 15.79 -9.69 -8.77
N GLY A 38 15.42 -10.46 -7.75
CA GLY A 38 16.10 -11.70 -7.38
C GLY A 38 16.09 -12.71 -8.53
N ILE A 39 14.96 -12.85 -9.23
CA ILE A 39 14.85 -13.67 -10.46
C ILE A 39 15.78 -13.14 -11.55
N ALA A 40 15.80 -11.83 -11.79
CA ALA A 40 16.68 -11.23 -12.81
C ALA A 40 18.17 -11.48 -12.52
N LEU A 41 18.57 -11.50 -11.25
CA LEU A 41 19.96 -11.70 -10.82
C LEU A 41 20.33 -13.17 -10.61
N GLY A 42 19.35 -14.08 -10.56
CA GLY A 42 19.56 -15.52 -10.34
C GLY A 42 19.59 -15.95 -8.86
N ASP A 43 19.29 -15.05 -7.92
CA ASP A 43 19.18 -15.36 -6.49
C ASP A 43 17.79 -14.96 -5.96
N ILE A 44 16.84 -15.85 -6.21
CA ILE A 44 15.43 -15.67 -5.82
C ILE A 44 15.30 -15.65 -4.29
N LYS A 45 16.05 -16.50 -3.58
CA LYS A 45 15.92 -16.65 -2.13
C LYS A 45 16.29 -15.34 -1.42
N THR A 46 17.41 -14.74 -1.81
CA THR A 46 17.83 -13.43 -1.29
C THR A 46 16.82 -12.34 -1.65
N GLY A 47 16.31 -12.33 -2.90
CA GLY A 47 15.26 -11.40 -3.32
C GLY A 47 13.98 -11.49 -2.48
N VAL A 48 13.52 -12.71 -2.17
CA VAL A 48 12.33 -12.96 -1.36
C VAL A 48 12.51 -12.50 0.09
N ILE A 49 13.67 -12.80 0.70
CA ILE A 49 13.96 -12.41 2.09
C ILE A 49 14.05 -10.89 2.22
N ILE A 50 14.80 -10.24 1.32
CA ILE A 50 14.89 -8.77 1.28
C ILE A 50 13.52 -8.15 1.05
N GLY A 51 12.75 -8.69 0.09
CA GLY A 51 11.39 -8.27 -0.19
C GLY A 51 10.51 -8.30 1.05
N ALA A 52 10.55 -9.39 1.82
CA ALA A 52 9.80 -9.52 3.06
C ALA A 52 10.20 -8.50 4.12
N GLN A 53 11.50 -8.29 4.34
CA GLN A 53 11.97 -7.34 5.35
C GLN A 53 11.62 -5.89 4.98
N VAL A 54 11.83 -5.50 3.73
CA VAL A 54 11.47 -4.17 3.23
C VAL A 54 9.95 -3.99 3.21
N GLU A 55 9.17 -5.02 2.89
CA GLU A 55 7.71 -4.98 2.96
C GLU A 55 7.23 -4.68 4.38
N LEU A 56 7.80 -5.33 5.40
CA LEU A 56 7.47 -5.10 6.81
C LEU A 56 7.78 -3.66 7.26
N ILE A 57 8.90 -3.08 6.79
CA ILE A 57 9.24 -1.67 7.02
C ILE A 57 8.22 -0.75 6.31
N ALA A 58 7.87 -1.08 5.07
CA ALA A 58 7.00 -0.29 4.20
C ALA A 58 5.49 -0.62 4.35
N LEU A 59 5.10 -1.34 5.40
CA LEU A 59 3.70 -1.73 5.64
C LEU A 59 2.77 -0.51 5.74
N GLY A 60 3.23 0.53 6.44
CA GLY A 60 2.51 1.80 6.57
C GLY A 60 2.74 2.79 5.42
N TRP A 61 3.60 2.47 4.44
CA TRP A 61 3.91 3.38 3.35
C TRP A 61 2.80 3.31 2.30
N MET A 62 1.99 4.36 2.25
CA MET A 62 0.78 4.43 1.46
C MET A 62 0.51 5.85 1.00
N THR A 63 0.04 5.97 -0.24
CA THR A 63 -0.42 7.24 -0.80
C THR A 63 -1.82 7.53 -0.26
N ILE A 64 -1.96 8.60 0.51
CA ILE A 64 -3.27 9.07 1.00
C ILE A 64 -3.51 10.44 0.41
N GLY A 65 -4.53 10.55 -0.46
CA GLY A 65 -4.77 11.76 -1.23
C GLY A 65 -3.55 12.13 -2.08
N VAL A 66 -2.93 13.27 -1.77
CA VAL A 66 -1.74 13.79 -2.47
C VAL A 66 -0.43 13.53 -1.72
N ALA A 67 -0.51 12.99 -0.49
CA ALA A 67 0.67 12.72 0.31
C ALA A 67 1.33 11.41 -0.15
N THR A 68 2.49 11.53 -0.80
CA THR A 68 3.27 10.38 -1.26
C THR A 68 4.25 9.92 -0.19
N PRO A 69 4.32 8.62 0.13
CA PRO A 69 5.31 8.07 1.04
C PRO A 69 6.70 7.98 0.37
N PRO A 70 7.75 7.62 1.14
CA PRO A 70 9.01 7.18 0.55
C PRO A 70 8.81 6.02 -0.44
N ASP A 71 9.65 5.91 -1.45
CA ASP A 71 9.50 4.90 -2.51
C ASP A 71 10.10 3.55 -2.09
N ALA A 72 9.22 2.66 -1.61
CA ALA A 72 9.60 1.30 -1.22
C ALA A 72 10.11 0.46 -2.40
N THR A 73 9.57 0.68 -3.60
CA THR A 73 9.94 -0.05 -4.82
C THR A 73 11.41 0.17 -5.13
N LEU A 74 11.85 1.43 -5.20
CA LEU A 74 13.25 1.74 -5.47
C LEU A 74 14.16 1.16 -4.39
N SER A 75 13.81 1.32 -3.11
CA SER A 75 14.62 0.78 -2.01
C SER A 75 14.77 -0.75 -2.09
N SER A 76 13.69 -1.47 -2.43
CA SER A 76 13.74 -2.93 -2.56
C SER A 76 14.60 -3.39 -3.74
N ILE A 77 14.53 -2.71 -4.88
CA ILE A 77 15.39 -3.00 -6.05
C ILE A 77 16.86 -2.81 -5.68
N VAL A 78 17.19 -1.66 -5.07
CA VAL A 78 18.55 -1.32 -4.68
C VAL A 78 19.10 -2.30 -3.64
N ALA A 79 18.31 -2.64 -2.62
CA ALA A 79 18.72 -3.58 -1.59
C ALA A 79 19.08 -4.96 -2.17
N VAL A 80 18.27 -5.48 -3.11
CA VAL A 80 18.57 -6.77 -3.76
C VAL A 80 19.83 -6.69 -4.62
N ILE A 81 20.00 -5.61 -5.40
CA ILE A 81 21.18 -5.42 -6.23
C ILE A 81 22.45 -5.36 -5.38
N LEU A 82 22.46 -4.57 -4.30
CA LEU A 82 23.62 -4.42 -3.40
C LEU A 82 23.96 -5.73 -2.68
N CYS A 83 22.96 -6.52 -2.30
CA CYS A 83 23.19 -7.81 -1.65
C CYS A 83 23.74 -8.85 -2.63
N VAL A 84 23.14 -8.99 -3.82
CA VAL A 84 23.48 -10.08 -4.76
C VAL A 84 24.73 -9.77 -5.58
N LEU A 85 24.82 -8.56 -6.17
CA LEU A 85 25.98 -8.14 -6.97
C LEU A 85 27.10 -7.59 -6.08
N GLY A 86 26.74 -6.71 -5.14
CA GLY A 86 27.70 -6.07 -4.24
C GLY A 86 28.18 -6.95 -3.07
N LYS A 87 27.64 -8.17 -2.93
CA LYS A 87 27.96 -9.15 -1.87
C LYS A 87 27.83 -8.62 -0.44
N GLN A 88 26.93 -7.66 -0.25
CA GLN A 88 26.66 -7.09 1.08
C GLN A 88 25.72 -7.96 1.90
N SER A 89 25.83 -7.87 3.23
CA SER A 89 24.83 -8.47 4.11
C SER A 89 23.47 -7.80 3.89
N ILE A 90 22.39 -8.56 4.09
CA ILE A 90 21.01 -8.09 3.92
C ILE A 90 20.76 -6.81 4.73
N GLY A 91 21.19 -6.78 5.99
CA GLY A 91 20.98 -5.63 6.87
C GLY A 91 21.71 -4.37 6.40
N VAL A 92 22.94 -4.49 5.90
CA VAL A 92 23.70 -3.36 5.31
C VAL A 92 23.00 -2.87 4.04
N ALA A 93 22.60 -3.78 3.16
CA ALA A 93 21.94 -3.44 1.91
C ALA A 93 20.61 -2.68 2.15
N ILE A 94 19.80 -3.13 3.11
CA ILE A 94 18.56 -2.43 3.51
C ILE A 94 18.88 -1.08 4.14
N GLY A 95 19.86 -1.03 5.05
CA GLY A 95 20.29 0.22 5.70
C GLY A 95 20.70 1.31 4.70
N ILE A 96 21.40 0.93 3.63
CA ILE A 96 21.77 1.83 2.53
C ILE A 96 20.55 2.19 1.67
N ALA A 97 19.68 1.22 1.38
CA ALA A 97 18.59 1.42 0.42
C ALA A 97 17.43 2.29 0.92
N ILE A 98 17.17 2.33 2.23
CA ILE A 98 16.05 3.11 2.80
C ILE A 98 16.23 4.63 2.58
N PRO A 99 17.41 5.24 2.80
CA PRO A 99 17.65 6.62 2.38
C PRO A 99 17.38 6.88 0.88
N LEU A 100 17.70 5.93 0.00
CA LEU A 100 17.40 6.03 -1.44
C LEU A 100 15.88 6.01 -1.74
N ALA A 101 15.04 5.51 -0.84
CA ALA A 101 13.59 5.59 -0.98
C ALA A 101 13.10 7.05 -1.08
N VAL A 102 13.79 7.98 -0.41
CA VAL A 102 13.47 9.42 -0.46
C VAL A 102 13.78 9.99 -1.84
N VAL A 103 14.88 9.57 -2.45
CA VAL A 103 15.21 9.96 -3.83
C VAL A 103 14.14 9.46 -4.79
N GLY A 104 13.70 8.21 -4.63
CA GLY A 104 12.60 7.65 -5.42
C GLY A 104 11.30 8.42 -5.27
N GLN A 105 10.98 8.88 -4.04
CA GLN A 105 9.84 9.74 -3.77
C GLN A 105 9.97 11.10 -4.49
N MET A 106 11.15 11.73 -4.46
CA MET A 106 11.39 12.99 -5.17
C MET A 106 11.23 12.83 -6.69
N LEU A 107 11.75 11.72 -7.24
CA LEU A 107 11.56 11.38 -8.65
C LEU A 107 10.09 11.16 -8.99
N PHE A 108 9.31 10.53 -8.10
CA PHE A 108 7.86 10.36 -8.29
C PHE A 108 7.15 11.71 -8.33
N ILE A 109 7.49 12.61 -7.39
CA ILE A 109 6.92 13.95 -7.31
C ILE A 109 7.20 14.74 -8.60
N LEU A 110 8.46 14.74 -9.07
CA LEU A 110 8.85 15.37 -10.33
C LEU A 110 8.12 14.78 -11.53
N GLN A 111 8.08 13.46 -11.64
CA GLN A 111 7.40 12.79 -12.75
C GLN A 111 5.92 13.19 -12.81
N LYS A 112 5.20 12.99 -11.70
CA LYS A 112 3.75 13.19 -11.63
C LYS A 112 3.35 14.68 -11.60
N GLY A 113 4.25 15.57 -11.18
CA GLY A 113 3.99 17.01 -11.05
C GLY A 113 4.32 17.80 -12.30
N THR A 114 5.24 17.31 -13.14
CA THR A 114 5.73 18.06 -14.32
C THR A 114 5.44 17.32 -15.62
N ILE A 115 5.90 16.07 -15.76
CA ILE A 115 5.80 15.33 -17.02
C ILE A 115 4.35 14.91 -17.27
N ASP A 116 3.72 14.25 -16.30
CA ASP A 116 2.36 13.73 -16.46
C ASP A 116 1.32 14.86 -16.57
N VAL A 117 1.58 16.01 -15.93
CA VAL A 117 0.77 17.24 -16.10
C VAL A 117 0.86 17.77 -17.52
N GLY A 118 2.07 17.85 -18.10
CA GLY A 118 2.25 18.28 -19.49
C GLY A 118 1.55 17.35 -20.50
N ILE A 119 1.59 16.03 -20.26
CA ILE A 119 0.85 15.04 -21.06
C ILE A 119 -0.67 15.23 -20.93
N MET A 120 -1.14 15.59 -19.75
CA MET A 120 -2.55 15.86 -19.48
C MET A 120 -3.05 17.11 -20.22
N HIS A 121 -2.31 18.23 -20.16
CA HIS A 121 -2.67 19.44 -20.94
C HIS A 121 -2.64 19.19 -22.46
N TRP A 122 -1.75 18.32 -22.96
CA TRP A 122 -1.76 17.91 -24.36
C TRP A 122 -3.05 17.15 -24.74
N ALA A 123 -3.57 16.32 -23.85
CA ALA A 123 -4.85 15.64 -24.04
C ALA A 123 -6.02 16.62 -24.02
N GLU A 124 -6.04 17.58 -23.09
CA GLU A 124 -7.09 18.60 -22.99
C GLU A 124 -7.17 19.46 -24.26
N LYS A 125 -6.03 19.98 -24.74
CA LYS A 125 -5.94 20.70 -26.02
C LYS A 125 -6.38 19.84 -27.22
N GLY A 126 -6.17 18.52 -27.13
CA GLY A 126 -6.69 17.56 -28.09
C GLY A 126 -8.21 17.48 -28.08
N VAL A 127 -8.80 17.38 -26.88
CA VAL A 127 -10.24 17.37 -26.70
C VAL A 127 -10.86 18.68 -27.19
N ASP A 128 -10.22 19.84 -27.01
CA ASP A 128 -10.68 21.12 -27.59
C ASP A 128 -10.80 21.11 -29.12
N LYS A 129 -9.99 20.28 -29.79
CA LYS A 129 -10.01 20.08 -31.25
C LYS A 129 -10.90 18.91 -31.70
N GLY A 130 -11.61 18.26 -30.77
CA GLY A 130 -12.42 17.08 -31.03
C GLY A 130 -11.63 15.77 -31.16
N GLU A 131 -10.33 15.78 -30.86
CA GLU A 131 -9.43 14.62 -30.99
C GLU A 131 -9.45 13.73 -29.73
N LEU A 132 -10.59 13.06 -29.48
CA LEU A 132 -10.83 12.29 -28.25
C LEU A 132 -9.87 11.10 -28.04
N TRP A 133 -9.23 10.62 -29.11
CA TRP A 133 -8.23 9.55 -29.02
C TRP A 133 -7.02 9.96 -28.16
N LYS A 134 -6.72 11.27 -28.08
CA LYS A 134 -5.62 11.80 -27.27
C LYS A 134 -5.79 11.55 -25.78
N VAL A 135 -7.02 11.46 -25.27
CA VAL A 135 -7.28 11.06 -23.88
C VAL A 135 -6.75 9.64 -23.62
N THR A 136 -7.00 8.71 -24.55
CA THR A 136 -6.52 7.33 -24.42
C THR A 136 -5.02 7.24 -24.63
N ALA A 137 -4.47 7.97 -25.61
CA ALA A 137 -3.03 8.02 -25.82
C ALA A 137 -2.31 8.56 -24.59
N ALA A 138 -2.71 9.72 -24.09
CA ALA A 138 -2.15 10.34 -22.89
C ALA A 138 -2.20 9.40 -21.67
N HIS A 139 -3.33 8.71 -21.47
CA HIS A 139 -3.49 7.76 -20.39
C HIS A 139 -2.39 6.67 -20.39
N PHE A 140 -2.08 6.09 -21.55
CA PHE A 140 -1.04 5.07 -21.66
C PHE A 140 0.38 5.65 -21.79
N THR A 141 0.56 6.82 -22.39
CA THR A 141 1.88 7.46 -22.55
C THR A 141 2.51 7.77 -21.19
N THR A 142 1.71 8.08 -20.16
CA THR A 142 2.21 8.27 -18.77
C THR A 142 2.83 7.01 -18.14
N ALA A 143 2.62 5.82 -18.73
CA ALA A 143 3.30 4.61 -18.30
C ALA A 143 4.81 4.63 -18.60
N ILE A 144 5.23 5.28 -19.68
CA ILE A 144 6.64 5.36 -20.12
C ILE A 144 7.52 6.08 -19.09
N PRO A 145 7.21 7.33 -18.67
CA PRO A 145 8.02 7.99 -17.65
C PRO A 145 7.96 7.22 -16.31
N SER A 146 6.84 6.57 -15.99
CA SER A 146 6.71 5.72 -14.79
C SER A 146 7.65 4.51 -14.82
N ALA A 147 7.80 3.86 -15.98
CA ALA A 147 8.73 2.76 -16.18
C ALA A 147 10.18 3.23 -16.07
N LEU A 148 10.54 4.29 -16.81
CA LEU A 148 11.92 4.81 -16.86
C LEU A 148 12.38 5.36 -15.51
N ARG A 149 11.49 5.98 -14.73
CA ARG A 149 11.75 6.45 -13.36
C ARG A 149 12.35 5.37 -12.47
N MET A 150 11.94 4.13 -12.67
CA MET A 150 12.40 3.00 -11.87
C MET A 150 13.54 2.23 -12.55
N ALA A 151 13.44 2.03 -13.86
CA ALA A 151 14.42 1.25 -14.61
C ALA A 151 15.78 1.93 -14.73
N ILE A 152 15.82 3.27 -14.91
CA ILE A 152 17.09 3.99 -15.05
C ILE A 152 17.90 3.95 -13.75
N PRO A 153 17.37 4.33 -12.57
CA PRO A 153 18.11 4.21 -11.31
C PRO A 153 18.50 2.77 -10.99
N ALA A 154 17.62 1.79 -11.26
CA ALA A 154 17.93 0.38 -11.06
C ALA A 154 19.15 -0.06 -11.89
N MET A 155 19.19 0.34 -13.16
CA MET A 155 20.30 0.05 -14.06
C MET A 155 21.59 0.77 -13.64
N LEU A 156 21.51 2.05 -13.25
CA LEU A 156 22.67 2.79 -12.76
C LEU A 156 23.28 2.08 -11.55
N VAL A 157 22.46 1.73 -10.55
CA VAL A 157 22.93 1.00 -9.37
C VAL A 157 23.51 -0.35 -9.76
N ALA A 158 22.86 -1.10 -10.66
CA ALA A 158 23.37 -2.40 -11.11
C ALA A 158 24.73 -2.32 -11.83
N LEU A 159 24.99 -1.24 -12.57
CA LEU A 159 26.27 -1.03 -13.27
C LEU A 159 27.40 -0.68 -12.31
N PHE A 160 27.12 0.06 -11.22
CA PHE A 160 28.13 0.47 -10.23
C PHE A 160 28.20 -0.47 -9.01
N ALA A 161 27.30 -1.44 -8.88
CA ALA A 161 27.26 -2.41 -7.78
C ALA A 161 28.29 -3.55 -7.93
N ASP A 162 29.43 -3.27 -8.58
CA ASP A 162 30.55 -4.21 -8.58
C ASP A 162 31.07 -4.42 -7.16
N ALA A 163 31.29 -5.69 -6.79
CA ALA A 163 31.68 -6.06 -5.44
C ALA A 163 33.03 -5.42 -5.04
N ASN A 164 33.98 -5.26 -5.96
CA ASN A 164 35.29 -4.68 -5.62
C ASN A 164 35.16 -3.18 -5.37
N ILE A 165 34.41 -2.47 -6.21
CA ILE A 165 34.15 -1.03 -6.05
C ILE A 165 33.43 -0.79 -4.72
N LEU A 166 32.36 -1.57 -4.46
CA LEU A 166 31.55 -1.40 -3.26
C LEU A 166 32.32 -1.76 -1.99
N ASN A 167 33.07 -2.86 -2.00
CA ASN A 167 33.90 -3.25 -0.85
C ASN A 167 35.00 -2.21 -0.59
N ASN A 168 35.63 -1.65 -1.62
CA ASN A 168 36.61 -0.59 -1.44
C ASN A 168 36.00 0.66 -0.79
N ILE A 169 34.81 1.08 -1.23
CA ILE A 169 34.10 2.22 -0.61
C ILE A 169 33.70 1.89 0.82
N LEU A 170 33.14 0.72 1.07
CA LEU A 170 32.65 0.32 2.38
C LEU A 170 33.78 0.03 3.38
N ASN A 171 34.97 -0.34 2.92
CA ASN A 171 36.15 -0.48 3.79
C ASN A 171 36.61 0.87 4.37
N TYR A 172 36.29 2.00 3.71
CA TYR A 172 36.49 3.33 4.28
C TYR A 172 35.40 3.73 5.27
N VAL A 173 34.26 3.03 5.29
CA VAL A 173 33.18 3.28 6.24
C VAL A 173 33.48 2.51 7.54
N PRO A 174 33.52 3.18 8.70
CA PRO A 174 33.75 2.52 9.98
C PRO A 174 32.80 1.34 10.21
N GLU A 175 33.32 0.23 10.75
CA GLU A 175 32.54 -0.98 11.03
C GLU A 175 31.33 -0.69 11.93
N ALA A 176 31.49 0.25 12.87
CA ALA A 176 30.43 0.79 13.70
C ALA A 176 29.17 1.21 12.90
N ILE A 177 29.35 1.82 11.73
CA ILE A 177 28.26 2.28 10.88
C ILE A 177 27.63 1.10 10.14
N THR A 178 28.41 0.23 9.51
CA THR A 178 27.87 -0.89 8.72
C THR A 178 27.16 -1.92 9.60
N LYS A 179 27.78 -2.31 10.72
CA LYS A 179 27.18 -3.22 11.71
C LYS A 179 26.03 -2.55 12.45
N GLY A 180 26.15 -1.27 12.76
CA GLY A 180 25.07 -0.47 13.33
C GLY A 180 23.81 -0.38 12.47
N LEU A 181 23.98 -0.21 11.15
CA LEU A 181 22.88 -0.27 10.20
C LEU A 181 22.24 -1.66 10.16
N GLN A 182 23.06 -2.73 10.19
CA GLN A 182 22.57 -4.10 10.29
C GLN A 182 21.73 -4.31 11.57
N VAL A 183 22.18 -3.82 12.72
CA VAL A 183 21.41 -3.84 13.98
C VAL A 183 20.09 -3.08 13.81
N SER A 184 20.13 -1.87 13.26
CA SER A 184 18.93 -1.05 13.08
C SER A 184 17.87 -1.69 12.18
N SER A 185 18.30 -2.47 11.17
CA SER A 185 17.37 -3.17 10.28
C SER A 185 16.46 -4.17 10.99
N GLY A 186 16.89 -4.71 12.14
CA GLY A 186 16.12 -5.64 12.96
C GLY A 186 14.90 -5.01 13.64
N PHE A 187 14.94 -3.72 13.92
CA PHE A 187 13.84 -3.00 14.59
C PHE A 187 13.25 -1.83 13.78
N LEU A 188 13.76 -1.59 12.57
CA LEU A 188 13.23 -0.55 11.67
C LEU A 188 11.78 -0.81 11.26
N VAL A 189 11.36 -2.08 11.23
CA VAL A 189 9.98 -2.53 10.95
C VAL A 189 8.94 -1.91 11.88
N VAL A 190 9.35 -1.49 13.08
CA VAL A 190 8.48 -0.87 14.09
C VAL A 190 7.82 0.40 13.57
N VAL A 191 8.50 1.16 12.70
CA VAL A 191 7.90 2.36 12.08
C VAL A 191 6.69 1.98 11.23
N GLY A 192 6.79 0.90 10.45
CA GLY A 192 5.68 0.40 9.64
C GLY A 192 4.48 -0.02 10.49
N TYR A 193 4.72 -0.77 11.58
CA TYR A 193 3.67 -1.18 12.52
C TYR A 193 3.01 0.02 13.19
N ALA A 194 3.80 0.96 13.69
CA ALA A 194 3.31 2.17 14.36
C ALA A 194 2.53 3.09 13.41
N MET A 195 2.91 3.15 12.13
CA MET A 195 2.15 3.87 11.10
C MET A 195 0.75 3.29 10.90
N ILE A 196 0.60 1.96 10.83
CA ILE A 196 -0.73 1.35 10.73
C ILE A 196 -1.55 1.65 11.98
N LEU A 197 -0.98 1.47 13.18
CA LEU A 197 -1.67 1.78 14.44
C LEU A 197 -2.17 3.24 14.47
N ARG A 198 -1.38 4.19 13.95
CA ARG A 198 -1.76 5.61 13.83
C ARG A 198 -2.92 5.83 12.87
N ILE A 199 -3.01 5.07 11.79
CA ILE A 199 -4.08 5.22 10.80
C ILE A 199 -5.39 4.63 11.31
N LEU A 200 -5.32 3.51 12.03
CA LEU A 200 -6.50 2.90 12.62
C LEU A 200 -7.02 3.76 13.79
N ASN A 201 -6.11 4.19 14.68
CA ASN A 201 -6.35 5.06 15.84
C ASN A 201 -7.62 4.72 16.65
N VAL A 202 -7.82 3.43 16.93
CA VAL A 202 -8.93 2.96 17.78
C VAL A 202 -8.34 2.50 19.11
N LYS A 203 -8.38 3.38 20.12
CA LYS A 203 -7.75 3.13 21.42
C LYS A 203 -8.40 1.96 22.15
N GLU A 204 -9.71 1.80 21.97
CA GLU A 204 -10.54 0.77 22.54
C GLU A 204 -10.14 -0.64 22.08
N MET A 205 -9.51 -0.75 20.89
CA MET A 205 -9.11 -2.03 20.30
C MET A 205 -7.68 -2.44 20.64
N ILE A 206 -6.95 -1.67 21.45
CA ILE A 206 -5.57 -1.97 21.85
C ILE A 206 -5.44 -3.31 22.59
N ALA A 207 -6.50 -3.77 23.24
CA ALA A 207 -6.54 -5.08 23.90
C ALA A 207 -6.32 -6.24 22.90
N PHE A 208 -6.83 -6.13 21.67
CA PHE A 208 -6.60 -7.14 20.63
C PHE A 208 -5.14 -7.16 20.15
N PHE A 209 -4.50 -6.00 20.12
CA PHE A 209 -3.08 -5.89 19.84
C PHE A 209 -2.24 -6.58 20.92
N LEU A 210 -2.53 -6.30 22.20
CA LEU A 210 -1.82 -6.93 23.31
C LEU A 210 -2.06 -8.45 23.33
N MET A 211 -3.28 -8.89 23.02
CA MET A 211 -3.59 -10.33 22.90
C MET A 211 -2.74 -10.99 21.81
N GLY A 212 -2.67 -10.40 20.61
CA GLY A 212 -1.82 -10.92 19.53
C GLY A 212 -0.33 -10.95 19.88
N PHE A 213 0.14 -9.90 20.58
CA PHE A 213 1.51 -9.82 21.07
C PHE A 213 1.83 -10.92 22.10
N LEU A 214 0.99 -11.09 23.12
CA LEU A 214 1.20 -12.09 24.17
C LEU A 214 1.16 -13.51 23.61
N VAL A 215 0.19 -13.81 22.75
CA VAL A 215 0.09 -15.14 22.14
C VAL A 215 1.36 -15.45 21.35
N MET A 216 1.86 -14.53 20.53
CA MET A 216 3.09 -14.77 19.75
C MET A 216 4.37 -14.77 20.58
N THR A 217 4.36 -14.11 21.74
CA THR A 217 5.50 -14.06 22.66
C THR A 217 5.65 -15.37 23.43
N PHE A 218 4.54 -15.93 23.92
CA PHE A 218 4.56 -17.11 24.79
C PHE A 218 4.23 -18.43 24.08
N SER A 219 3.83 -18.40 22.80
CA SER A 219 3.53 -19.60 22.03
C SER A 219 4.41 -19.72 20.79
N GLN A 220 4.56 -20.95 20.31
CA GLN A 220 5.24 -21.24 19.03
C GLN A 220 4.33 -21.05 17.81
N MET A 221 3.24 -20.29 17.94
CA MET A 221 2.27 -20.13 16.87
C MET A 221 2.88 -19.42 15.64
N THR A 222 2.41 -19.82 14.46
CA THR A 222 2.77 -19.16 13.20
C THR A 222 1.91 -17.92 13.00
N LEU A 223 2.39 -16.95 12.21
CA LEU A 223 1.58 -15.78 11.88
C LEU A 223 0.29 -16.15 11.13
N VAL A 224 0.35 -17.21 10.32
CA VAL A 224 -0.83 -17.76 9.65
C VAL A 224 -1.87 -18.20 10.69
N GLY A 225 -1.45 -18.95 11.72
CA GLY A 225 -2.31 -19.33 12.84
C GLY A 225 -2.90 -18.12 13.57
N LEU A 226 -2.07 -17.10 13.83
CA LEU A 226 -2.51 -15.84 14.45
C LEU A 226 -3.56 -15.11 13.60
N THR A 227 -3.39 -15.15 12.29
CA THR A 227 -4.31 -14.48 11.36
C THR A 227 -5.68 -15.16 11.37
N PHE A 228 -5.73 -16.49 11.37
CA PHE A 228 -6.99 -17.23 11.53
C PHE A 228 -7.65 -16.96 12.90
N MET A 229 -6.86 -16.88 13.98
CA MET A 229 -7.37 -16.47 15.28
C MET A 229 -7.95 -15.04 15.24
N GLY A 230 -7.24 -14.09 14.62
CA GLY A 230 -7.71 -12.72 14.44
C GLY A 230 -8.99 -12.63 13.61
N ILE A 231 -9.16 -13.48 12.58
CA ILE A 231 -10.39 -13.58 11.79
C ILE A 231 -11.53 -14.07 12.68
N SER A 232 -11.31 -15.11 13.48
CA SER A 232 -12.30 -15.61 14.43
C SER A 232 -12.72 -14.54 15.44
N LEU A 233 -11.76 -13.79 16.01
CA LEU A 233 -12.05 -12.68 16.93
C LEU A 233 -12.84 -11.56 16.23
N ALA A 234 -12.51 -11.22 14.99
CA ALA A 234 -13.23 -10.24 14.20
C ALA A 234 -14.68 -10.68 13.90
N LEU A 235 -14.90 -11.96 13.61
CA LEU A 235 -16.24 -12.53 13.40
C LEU A 235 -17.07 -12.53 14.69
N ILE A 236 -16.48 -12.90 15.82
CA ILE A 236 -17.13 -12.84 17.14
C ILE A 236 -17.52 -11.40 17.46
N TYR A 237 -16.61 -10.44 17.24
CA TYR A 237 -16.89 -9.02 17.44
C TYR A 237 -18.08 -8.55 16.57
N LEU A 238 -18.14 -8.95 15.30
CA LEU A 238 -19.28 -8.64 14.42
C LEU A 238 -20.58 -9.25 14.93
N GLN A 239 -20.56 -10.50 15.38
CA GLN A 239 -21.76 -11.16 15.90
C GLN A 239 -22.29 -10.45 17.15
N ILE A 240 -21.41 -10.13 18.11
CA ILE A 240 -21.77 -9.40 19.33
C ILE A 240 -22.31 -8.01 18.97
N SER A 241 -21.62 -7.27 18.11
CA SER A 241 -22.08 -5.94 17.65
C SER A 241 -23.48 -6.00 17.03
N ASN A 242 -23.77 -7.05 16.24
CA ASN A 242 -25.09 -7.23 15.63
C ASN A 242 -26.17 -7.57 16.65
N MET A 243 -25.83 -8.37 17.66
CA MET A 243 -26.76 -8.70 18.74
C MET A 243 -27.12 -7.44 19.54
N ILE A 244 -26.14 -6.60 19.85
CA ILE A 244 -26.34 -5.32 20.55
C ILE A 244 -27.19 -4.38 19.69
N GLU A 245 -26.89 -4.25 18.39
CA GLU A 245 -27.65 -3.40 17.47
C GLU A 245 -29.11 -3.86 17.32
N LYS A 246 -29.34 -5.18 17.17
CA LYS A 246 -30.70 -5.75 17.14
C LYS A 246 -31.46 -5.53 18.44
N ALA A 247 -30.79 -5.63 19.59
CA ALA A 247 -31.39 -5.34 20.88
C ALA A 247 -31.74 -3.85 21.02
N SER A 248 -30.89 -2.95 20.52
CA SER A 248 -31.11 -1.49 20.54
C SER A 248 -32.20 -1.03 19.55
N ASN A 249 -32.29 -1.65 18.37
CA ASN A 249 -33.28 -1.28 17.34
C ASN A 249 -34.69 -1.79 17.65
N LYS A 250 -34.87 -2.69 18.64
CA LYS A 250 -36.19 -3.09 19.14
C LYS A 250 -36.95 -1.93 19.82
N THR A 251 -36.31 -0.78 20.05
CA THR A 251 -36.87 0.39 20.76
C THR A 251 -37.13 1.60 19.85
N ARG A 252 -36.82 1.55 18.55
CA ARG A 252 -37.06 2.67 17.61
C ARG A 252 -37.71 2.17 16.32
N THR A 253 -39.04 2.16 16.30
CA THR A 253 -39.83 1.98 15.07
C THR A 253 -40.57 3.28 14.73
N LYS A 254 -40.46 3.71 13.47
CA LYS A 254 -41.05 4.86 12.73
C LYS A 254 -39.96 5.87 12.34
N ARG A 255 -39.79 6.29 11.09
CA ARG A 255 -40.54 6.25 9.82
C ARG A 255 -39.49 6.57 8.74
N GLU A 256 -39.54 5.97 7.55
CA GLU A 256 -39.08 6.64 6.34
C GLU A 256 -40.01 6.35 5.17
N HIS A 257 -40.35 7.43 4.47
CA HIS A 257 -41.25 7.51 3.32
C HIS A 257 -40.51 7.03 2.08
N PHE A 258 -41.12 6.14 1.31
CA PHE A 258 -40.70 5.85 -0.05
C PHE A 258 -41.06 7.03 -0.95
N ILE A 259 -40.09 7.53 -1.71
CA ILE A 259 -40.31 8.40 -2.87
C ILE A 259 -40.28 7.50 -4.11
N GLU A 260 -41.40 7.48 -4.84
CA GLU A 260 -41.51 6.90 -6.18
C GLU A 260 -40.69 7.73 -7.17
N ASN A 261 -39.87 7.06 -7.98
CA ASN A 261 -39.19 7.70 -9.11
C ASN A 261 -40.09 7.63 -10.34
N GLN A 262 -40.26 8.81 -10.96
CA GLN A 262 -40.89 9.01 -12.25
C GLN A 262 -40.13 8.26 -13.35
N GLU A 263 -40.87 7.58 -14.21
CA GLU A 263 -40.37 6.98 -15.45
C GLU A 263 -40.15 8.08 -16.49
N ASP A 264 -38.94 8.64 -16.55
CA ASP A 264 -38.48 9.37 -17.73
C ASP A 264 -38.10 8.35 -18.82
N SER A 265 -38.57 8.57 -20.05
CA SER A 265 -38.42 7.65 -21.19
C SER A 265 -36.96 7.49 -21.63
N ILE A 266 -36.29 6.40 -21.19
CA ILE A 266 -34.90 6.09 -21.55
C ILE A 266 -34.80 5.70 -23.04
N LYS A 267 -34.14 6.52 -23.86
CA LYS A 267 -33.96 6.28 -25.31
C LYS A 267 -32.83 5.29 -25.64
N VAL A 268 -31.73 5.30 -24.88
CA VAL A 268 -30.58 4.41 -25.10
C VAL A 268 -30.18 3.73 -23.79
N LYS A 269 -30.28 2.39 -23.75
CA LYS A 269 -29.95 1.62 -22.55
C LYS A 269 -28.48 1.18 -22.51
N VAL A 270 -27.81 1.33 -21.39
CA VAL A 270 -26.46 0.78 -21.16
C VAL A 270 -26.58 -0.74 -20.98
N THR A 271 -25.74 -1.50 -21.69
CA THR A 271 -25.79 -2.97 -21.62
C THR A 271 -24.76 -3.51 -20.63
N LYS A 272 -24.95 -4.74 -20.16
CA LYS A 272 -23.95 -5.45 -19.35
C LYS A 272 -22.59 -5.52 -20.04
N ASN A 273 -22.56 -5.66 -21.37
CA ASN A 273 -21.32 -5.68 -22.14
C ASN A 273 -20.59 -4.33 -22.09
N ASP A 274 -21.32 -3.22 -22.05
CA ASP A 274 -20.72 -1.89 -21.91
C ASP A 274 -20.12 -1.70 -20.52
N LEU A 275 -20.83 -2.12 -19.46
CA LEU A 275 -20.29 -2.14 -18.09
C LEU A 275 -19.04 -3.01 -17.99
N MET A 276 -19.00 -4.15 -18.68
CA MET A 276 -17.80 -4.98 -18.72
C MET A 276 -16.62 -4.31 -19.43
N ARG A 277 -16.86 -3.51 -20.47
CA ARG A 277 -15.79 -2.70 -21.07
C ARG A 277 -15.25 -1.69 -20.07
N VAL A 278 -16.13 -1.01 -19.31
CA VAL A 278 -15.70 -0.08 -18.25
C VAL A 278 -14.89 -0.82 -17.19
N PHE A 279 -15.35 -2.00 -16.75
CA PHE A 279 -14.63 -2.84 -15.78
C PHE A 279 -13.21 -3.20 -16.27
N TRP A 280 -13.05 -3.65 -17.51
CA TRP A 280 -11.74 -4.01 -18.03
C TRP A 280 -10.82 -2.80 -18.24
N ARG A 281 -11.37 -1.69 -18.72
CA ARG A 281 -10.62 -0.41 -18.82
C ARG A 281 -10.17 0.08 -17.46
N SER A 282 -10.99 -0.15 -16.43
CA SER A 282 -10.66 0.27 -15.08
C SER A 282 -9.41 -0.43 -14.54
N GLN A 283 -8.99 -1.60 -15.04
CA GLN A 283 -7.81 -2.33 -14.52
C GLN A 283 -6.49 -1.55 -14.57
N PHE A 284 -6.41 -0.51 -15.40
CA PHE A 284 -5.25 0.36 -15.54
C PHE A 284 -5.51 1.77 -15.00
N TYR A 285 -6.42 1.91 -14.03
CA TYR A 285 -6.98 3.19 -13.59
C TYR A 285 -5.91 4.24 -13.28
N GLN A 286 -5.04 4.04 -12.30
CA GLN A 286 -4.24 5.16 -11.80
C GLN A 286 -2.98 5.47 -12.62
N ILE A 287 -2.73 4.80 -13.76
CA ILE A 287 -1.50 5.01 -14.55
C ILE A 287 -1.24 6.50 -14.83
N SER A 288 -2.29 7.23 -15.20
CA SER A 288 -2.23 8.65 -15.56
C SER A 288 -2.55 9.62 -14.41
N TRP A 289 -2.36 9.20 -13.17
CA TRP A 289 -2.49 10.09 -12.02
C TRP A 289 -1.45 11.21 -12.07
N ASN A 290 -1.84 12.45 -11.77
CA ASN A 290 -0.97 13.64 -11.79
C ASN A 290 -1.34 14.64 -10.68
N TYR A 291 -0.45 15.55 -10.27
CA TYR A 291 -0.74 16.45 -9.13
C TYR A 291 -1.79 17.54 -9.40
N GLU A 292 -2.01 17.93 -10.65
CA GLU A 292 -2.94 19.02 -10.97
C GLU A 292 -4.40 18.57 -10.94
N ARG A 293 -4.69 17.41 -11.55
CA ARG A 293 -6.06 16.90 -11.72
C ARG A 293 -6.28 15.49 -11.16
N LEU A 294 -5.27 14.89 -10.55
CA LEU A 294 -5.30 13.58 -9.91
C LEU A 294 -5.76 12.50 -10.90
N GLN A 295 -6.97 11.97 -10.75
CA GLN A 295 -7.49 10.83 -11.50
C GLN A 295 -8.41 11.21 -12.67
N ASN A 296 -8.34 12.44 -13.19
CA ASN A 296 -9.26 12.89 -14.24
C ASN A 296 -9.14 12.10 -15.56
N LEU A 297 -7.92 11.96 -16.10
CA LEU A 297 -7.66 11.29 -17.38
C LEU A 297 -8.11 9.84 -17.36
N CYS A 298 -7.89 9.16 -16.24
CA CYS A 298 -8.28 7.77 -16.11
C CYS A 298 -9.76 7.57 -15.89
N TYR A 299 -10.41 8.49 -15.16
CA TYR A 299 -11.87 8.55 -15.08
C TYR A 299 -12.47 8.69 -16.47
N CYS A 300 -11.99 9.68 -17.24
CA CYS A 300 -12.46 9.93 -18.60
C CYS A 300 -12.18 8.77 -19.55
N TYR A 301 -10.99 8.15 -19.46
CA TYR A 301 -10.66 6.93 -20.20
C TYR A 301 -11.67 5.81 -19.92
N CYS A 302 -12.05 5.57 -18.67
CA CYS A 302 -13.02 4.54 -18.31
C CYS A 302 -14.43 4.85 -18.83
N MET A 303 -14.86 6.11 -18.77
CA MET A 303 -16.20 6.55 -19.21
C MET A 303 -16.35 6.65 -20.73
N MET A 304 -15.26 6.84 -21.48
CA MET A 304 -15.25 7.03 -22.93
C MET A 304 -16.18 6.09 -23.75
N PRO A 305 -16.22 4.76 -23.54
CA PRO A 305 -17.14 3.89 -24.30
C PRO A 305 -18.62 4.17 -24.01
N ILE A 306 -18.96 4.60 -22.79
CA ILE A 306 -20.32 4.97 -22.41
C ILE A 306 -20.69 6.31 -23.03
N LEU A 307 -19.80 7.31 -22.92
CA LEU A 307 -20.01 8.63 -23.50
C LEU A 307 -20.25 8.54 -25.02
N LYS A 308 -19.44 7.76 -25.74
CA LYS A 308 -19.62 7.53 -27.19
C LYS A 308 -20.94 6.85 -27.56
N LYS A 309 -21.57 6.14 -26.62
CA LYS A 309 -22.84 5.45 -26.82
C LYS A 309 -24.03 6.38 -26.55
N LEU A 310 -23.93 7.20 -25.52
CA LEU A 310 -24.98 8.12 -25.08
C LEU A 310 -25.04 9.38 -25.96
N TYR A 311 -23.89 9.96 -26.31
CA TYR A 311 -23.81 11.19 -27.09
C TYR A 311 -23.51 10.90 -28.56
N ARG A 312 -24.45 11.28 -29.45
CA ARG A 312 -24.39 10.98 -30.90
C ARG A 312 -23.68 12.06 -31.71
N THR A 313 -23.80 13.33 -31.31
CA THR A 313 -23.14 14.43 -32.01
C THR A 313 -21.71 14.63 -31.51
N LYS A 314 -20.82 15.10 -32.40
CA LYS A 314 -19.41 15.33 -32.03
C LYS A 314 -19.27 16.42 -30.97
N GLU A 315 -20.09 17.47 -31.05
CA GLU A 315 -20.06 18.61 -30.13
C GLU A 315 -20.55 18.24 -28.72
N GLU A 316 -21.64 17.48 -28.60
CA GLU A 316 -22.13 17.02 -27.29
C GLU A 316 -21.14 16.04 -26.65
N LEU A 317 -20.60 15.10 -27.44
CA LEU A 317 -19.61 14.16 -26.96
C LEU A 317 -18.34 14.88 -26.46
N GLN A 318 -17.90 15.90 -27.19
CA GLN A 318 -16.76 16.73 -26.79
C GLN A 318 -17.04 17.46 -25.46
N LYS A 319 -18.21 18.06 -25.30
CA LYS A 319 -18.62 18.72 -24.04
C LYS A 319 -18.65 17.72 -22.88
N ALA A 320 -19.28 16.55 -23.07
CA ALA A 320 -19.34 15.51 -22.06
C ALA A 320 -17.93 15.02 -21.65
N VAL A 321 -17.02 14.84 -22.60
CA VAL A 321 -15.63 14.46 -22.31
C VAL A 321 -14.92 15.53 -21.48
N LYS A 322 -15.09 16.82 -21.79
CA LYS A 322 -14.50 17.92 -21.00
C LYS A 322 -14.96 17.91 -19.55
N VAL A 323 -16.25 17.68 -19.33
CA VAL A 323 -16.86 17.57 -18.00
C VAL A 323 -16.22 16.43 -17.20
N HIS A 324 -15.95 15.29 -17.82
CA HIS A 324 -15.29 14.17 -17.14
C HIS A 324 -13.78 14.33 -16.93
N LEU A 325 -13.13 15.27 -17.64
CA LEU A 325 -11.75 15.68 -17.42
C LEU A 325 -11.57 16.64 -16.24
N GLU A 326 -12.66 17.02 -15.56
CA GLU A 326 -12.55 17.75 -14.30
C GLU A 326 -11.93 16.91 -13.18
N TYR A 327 -11.43 17.63 -12.17
CA TYR A 327 -10.75 17.08 -11.00
C TYR A 327 -11.51 15.90 -10.39
N PHE A 328 -10.77 14.83 -10.09
CA PHE A 328 -11.32 13.64 -9.46
C PHE A 328 -10.28 12.96 -8.61
N ASN A 329 -10.67 12.54 -7.41
CA ASN A 329 -9.82 11.69 -6.60
C ASN A 329 -10.66 10.77 -5.70
N CYS A 330 -10.38 9.48 -5.77
CA CYS A 330 -10.96 8.48 -4.91
C CYS A 330 -10.00 7.30 -4.79
N GLN A 331 -10.20 6.48 -3.77
CA GLN A 331 -9.48 5.21 -3.66
C GLN A 331 -9.74 4.34 -4.92
N PRO A 332 -8.72 3.77 -5.58
CA PRO A 332 -8.85 3.15 -6.91
C PRO A 332 -9.72 1.89 -6.99
N PHE A 333 -9.81 1.12 -5.91
CA PHE A 333 -10.61 -0.11 -5.91
C PHE A 333 -12.10 0.22 -5.74
N ILE A 334 -12.42 1.30 -5.01
CA ILE A 334 -13.79 1.78 -4.77
C ILE A 334 -14.24 2.77 -5.86
N SER A 335 -13.34 3.35 -6.66
CA SER A 335 -13.69 4.30 -7.73
C SER A 335 -14.72 3.73 -8.73
N ASN A 336 -14.76 2.41 -8.89
CA ASN A 336 -15.76 1.70 -9.70
C ASN A 336 -17.21 1.89 -9.21
N VAL A 337 -17.42 2.14 -7.91
CA VAL A 337 -18.73 2.52 -7.36
C VAL A 337 -19.17 3.87 -7.95
N ILE A 338 -18.24 4.83 -8.03
CA ILE A 338 -18.52 6.16 -8.60
C ILE A 338 -18.75 6.05 -10.10
N LEU A 339 -17.95 5.25 -10.81
CA LEU A 339 -18.17 4.97 -12.24
C LEU A 339 -19.57 4.39 -12.47
N GLY A 340 -19.99 3.39 -11.68
CA GLY A 340 -21.31 2.76 -11.84
C GLY A 340 -22.47 3.73 -11.57
N ALA A 341 -22.40 4.47 -10.46
CA ALA A 341 -23.42 5.47 -10.13
C ALA A 341 -23.51 6.58 -11.19
N ASN A 342 -22.36 7.05 -11.69
CA ASN A 342 -22.34 8.12 -12.69
C ASN A 342 -22.87 7.64 -14.05
N ILE A 343 -22.59 6.39 -14.45
CA ILE A 343 -23.17 5.79 -15.66
C ILE A 343 -24.70 5.74 -15.57
N ALA A 344 -25.26 5.40 -14.41
CA ALA A 344 -26.71 5.35 -14.22
C ALA A 344 -27.36 6.75 -14.33
N VAL A 345 -26.66 7.79 -13.88
CA VAL A 345 -27.13 9.18 -13.97
C VAL A 345 -27.02 9.70 -15.40
N GLU A 346 -25.88 9.46 -16.06
CA GLU A 346 -25.68 9.81 -17.47
C GLU A 346 -26.73 9.14 -18.38
N GLU A 347 -27.13 7.91 -18.04
CA GLU A 347 -28.19 7.19 -18.74
C GLU A 347 -29.58 7.82 -18.52
N SER A 348 -29.88 8.37 -17.34
CA SER A 348 -31.17 8.99 -17.05
C SER A 348 -31.27 10.46 -17.49
N MET A 349 -30.15 11.17 -17.62
CA MET A 349 -30.12 12.60 -17.97
C MET A 349 -29.97 12.89 -19.48
N GLN A 350 -30.24 11.93 -20.35
CA GLN A 350 -30.05 12.04 -21.82
C GLN A 350 -30.71 13.27 -22.47
N GLU A 351 -31.77 13.84 -21.89
CA GLU A 351 -32.51 15.00 -22.43
C GLU A 351 -32.31 16.31 -21.66
N LYS A 352 -31.68 16.28 -20.47
CA LYS A 352 -31.47 17.48 -19.64
C LYS A 352 -30.02 17.94 -19.78
N VAL A 353 -29.84 19.11 -20.41
CA VAL A 353 -28.54 19.74 -20.72
C VAL A 353 -27.75 20.18 -19.45
N ASP A 354 -28.26 19.91 -18.25
CA ASP A 354 -27.58 20.30 -17.01
C ASP A 354 -26.41 19.36 -16.66
N GLN A 355 -25.31 19.56 -17.40
CA GLN A 355 -24.03 18.86 -17.18
C GLN A 355 -23.44 19.11 -15.77
N SER A 356 -23.91 20.14 -15.06
CA SER A 356 -23.42 20.47 -13.71
C SER A 356 -23.86 19.43 -12.67
N GLY A 357 -25.03 18.80 -12.82
CA GLY A 357 -25.52 17.75 -11.92
C GLY A 357 -24.68 16.46 -11.96
N ILE A 358 -24.16 16.10 -13.13
CA ILE A 358 -23.31 14.92 -13.35
C ILE A 358 -21.97 15.06 -12.58
N VAL A 359 -21.33 16.23 -12.67
CA VAL A 359 -20.09 16.51 -11.94
C VAL A 359 -20.33 16.51 -10.43
N GLN A 360 -21.44 17.12 -9.99
CA GLN A 360 -21.76 17.22 -8.57
C GLN A 360 -21.87 15.85 -7.91
N ILE A 361 -22.42 14.83 -8.58
CA ILE A 361 -22.48 13.47 -8.05
C ILE A 361 -21.10 12.83 -7.95
N LYS A 362 -20.26 12.99 -8.99
CA LYS A 362 -18.87 12.52 -8.98
C LYS A 362 -18.10 13.12 -7.80
N ILE A 363 -18.21 14.42 -7.55
CA ILE A 363 -17.55 15.12 -6.44
C ILE A 363 -18.17 14.73 -5.09
N ALA A 364 -19.50 14.67 -4.99
CA ALA A 364 -20.21 14.34 -3.76
C ALA A 364 -19.92 12.92 -3.27
N LEU A 365 -19.68 11.98 -4.20
CA LEU A 365 -19.32 10.60 -3.87
C LEU A 365 -17.82 10.42 -3.56
N ALA A 366 -16.96 11.19 -4.21
CA ALA A 366 -15.51 11.06 -4.11
C ALA A 366 -15.01 11.19 -2.65
N GLY A 367 -15.44 12.24 -1.94
CA GLY A 367 -14.99 12.49 -0.57
C GLY A 367 -15.33 11.36 0.42
N PRO A 368 -16.61 10.99 0.58
CA PRO A 368 -17.02 9.91 1.48
C PRO A 368 -16.39 8.56 1.13
N LEU A 369 -16.31 8.21 -0.16
CA LEU A 369 -15.75 6.93 -0.59
C LEU A 369 -14.23 6.87 -0.46
N ALA A 370 -13.52 7.98 -0.66
CA ALA A 370 -12.10 8.09 -0.37
C ALA A 370 -11.82 7.92 1.14
N GLY A 371 -12.59 8.63 1.98
CA GLY A 371 -12.47 8.53 3.44
C GLY A 371 -12.77 7.13 4.00
N ILE A 372 -13.58 6.35 3.30
CA ILE A 372 -13.85 4.94 3.60
C ILE A 372 -12.77 4.02 3.03
N GLY A 373 -12.42 4.23 1.76
CA GLY A 373 -11.56 3.34 1.00
C GLY A 373 -10.12 3.36 1.46
N ASP A 374 -9.54 4.54 1.69
CA ASP A 374 -8.12 4.64 2.02
C ASP A 374 -7.78 3.92 3.33
N PRO A 375 -8.50 4.12 4.45
CA PRO A 375 -8.21 3.41 5.70
C PRO A 375 -8.48 1.91 5.62
N ILE A 376 -9.45 1.46 4.81
CA ILE A 376 -9.82 0.03 4.73
C ILE A 376 -8.88 -0.72 3.78
N ILE A 377 -8.71 -0.25 2.56
CA ILE A 377 -7.92 -0.96 1.55
C ILE A 377 -6.44 -0.81 1.85
N TRP A 378 -5.98 0.42 2.01
CA TRP A 378 -4.57 0.70 2.21
C TRP A 378 -4.14 0.55 3.67
N GLY A 379 -5.03 0.85 4.63
CA GLY A 379 -4.70 0.79 6.06
C GLY A 379 -4.90 -0.59 6.70
N ILE A 380 -5.77 -1.44 6.15
CA ILE A 380 -6.11 -2.74 6.74
C ILE A 380 -5.85 -3.90 5.79
N ILE A 381 -6.60 -3.99 4.69
CA ILE A 381 -6.60 -5.18 3.83
C ILE A 381 -5.20 -5.44 3.25
N ARG A 382 -4.59 -4.42 2.61
CA ARG A 382 -3.26 -4.58 2.02
C ARG A 382 -2.19 -4.88 3.09
N PRO A 383 -2.07 -4.14 4.21
CA PRO A 383 -1.06 -4.45 5.21
C PRO A 383 -1.21 -5.82 5.86
N VAL A 384 -2.43 -6.29 6.12
CA VAL A 384 -2.64 -7.64 6.69
C VAL A 384 -2.19 -8.72 5.72
N ILE A 385 -2.57 -8.63 4.44
CA ILE A 385 -2.15 -9.59 3.41
C ILE A 385 -0.63 -9.52 3.21
N ALA A 386 -0.06 -8.31 3.14
CA ALA A 386 1.38 -8.08 3.01
C ALA A 386 2.16 -8.68 4.18
N ALA A 387 1.73 -8.42 5.41
CA ALA A 387 2.39 -8.92 6.62
C ALA A 387 2.36 -10.45 6.70
N LEU A 388 1.21 -11.06 6.40
CA LEU A 388 1.06 -12.52 6.33
C LEU A 388 2.05 -13.14 5.33
N CYS A 389 2.09 -12.59 4.12
CA CYS A 389 2.91 -13.13 3.03
C CYS A 389 4.40 -12.85 3.23
N ALA A 390 4.77 -11.66 3.72
CA ALA A 390 6.13 -11.32 4.12
C ALA A 390 6.63 -12.29 5.21
N GLY A 391 5.77 -12.61 6.17
CA GLY A 391 6.06 -13.57 7.22
C GLY A 391 6.46 -14.97 6.73
N ILE A 392 5.77 -15.47 5.72
CA ILE A 392 6.12 -16.74 5.05
C ILE A 392 7.48 -16.60 4.36
N SER A 393 7.73 -15.46 3.73
CA SER A 393 8.92 -15.17 2.92
C SER A 393 10.20 -14.85 3.68
N LEU A 394 10.12 -14.51 4.97
CA LEU A 394 11.33 -14.33 5.79
C LEU A 394 12.21 -15.59 5.86
N SER A 395 11.62 -16.77 5.65
CA SER A 395 12.34 -18.04 5.52
C SER A 395 12.95 -18.30 4.12
N GLY A 396 12.74 -17.39 3.17
CA GLY A 396 13.11 -17.55 1.75
C GLY A 396 12.07 -18.29 0.91
N ASN A 397 10.86 -18.49 1.41
CA ASN A 397 9.80 -19.18 0.69
C ASN A 397 9.12 -18.27 -0.36
N VAL A 398 9.20 -18.69 -1.64
CA VAL A 398 8.65 -18.00 -2.81
C VAL A 398 7.11 -18.01 -2.85
N ALA A 399 6.44 -18.84 -2.04
CA ALA A 399 4.99 -18.84 -1.93
C ALA A 399 4.45 -17.48 -1.46
N GLY A 400 5.19 -16.74 -0.64
CA GLY A 400 4.72 -15.45 -0.10
C GLY A 400 4.40 -14.40 -1.18
N PRO A 401 5.33 -14.01 -2.07
CA PRO A 401 5.04 -13.06 -3.14
C PRO A 401 3.93 -13.50 -4.07
N ILE A 402 3.85 -14.80 -4.37
CA ILE A 402 2.81 -15.37 -5.24
C ILE A 402 1.44 -15.26 -4.57
N LEU A 403 1.33 -15.67 -3.30
CA LEU A 403 0.09 -15.56 -2.53
C LEU A 403 -0.32 -14.11 -2.36
N PHE A 404 0.61 -13.20 -2.06
CA PHE A 404 0.34 -11.77 -1.96
C PHE A 404 -0.28 -11.26 -3.26
N PHE A 405 0.37 -11.53 -4.40
CA PHE A 405 -0.09 -11.08 -5.71
C PHE A 405 -1.46 -11.65 -6.05
N ILE A 406 -1.71 -12.94 -5.82
CA ILE A 406 -2.99 -13.57 -6.13
C ILE A 406 -4.11 -13.01 -5.24
N ILE A 407 -3.92 -12.99 -3.91
CA ILE A 407 -4.94 -12.60 -2.95
C ILE A 407 -5.33 -11.14 -3.17
N ILE A 408 -4.36 -10.22 -3.29
CA ILE A 408 -4.66 -8.80 -3.44
C ILE A 408 -5.39 -8.51 -4.76
N ASN A 409 -5.04 -9.21 -5.84
CA ASN A 409 -5.71 -9.05 -7.12
C ASN A 409 -7.13 -9.62 -7.11
N ILE A 410 -7.37 -10.77 -6.47
CA ILE A 410 -8.72 -11.32 -6.28
C ILE A 410 -9.58 -10.33 -5.50
N VAL A 411 -9.09 -9.80 -4.38
CA VAL A 411 -9.81 -8.82 -3.56
C VAL A 411 -10.15 -7.56 -4.38
N ARG A 412 -9.18 -7.04 -5.12
CA ARG A 412 -9.37 -5.95 -6.09
C ARG A 412 -10.52 -6.24 -7.06
N LEU A 413 -10.51 -7.41 -7.71
CA LEU A 413 -11.44 -7.71 -8.79
C LEU A 413 -12.86 -7.84 -8.25
N ILE A 414 -13.01 -8.48 -7.08
CA ILE A 414 -14.29 -8.62 -6.38
C ILE A 414 -14.87 -7.25 -6.02
N ILE A 415 -14.08 -6.38 -5.37
CA ILE A 415 -14.53 -5.05 -4.96
C ILE A 415 -14.95 -4.22 -6.18
N ARG A 416 -14.16 -4.26 -7.25
CA ARG A 416 -14.41 -3.46 -8.45
C ARG A 416 -15.58 -3.94 -9.27
N TYR A 417 -15.72 -5.25 -9.46
CA TYR A 417 -16.83 -5.82 -10.23
C TYR A 417 -18.15 -5.59 -9.49
N ASN A 418 -18.21 -5.97 -8.21
CA ASN A 418 -19.41 -5.81 -7.41
C ASN A 418 -19.74 -4.33 -7.20
N GLY A 419 -18.74 -3.49 -6.92
CA GLY A 419 -18.90 -2.06 -6.76
C GLY A 419 -19.51 -1.40 -8.00
N LEU A 420 -19.00 -1.72 -9.19
CA LEU A 420 -19.53 -1.21 -10.45
C LEU A 420 -20.98 -1.65 -10.69
N MET A 421 -21.25 -2.96 -10.55
CA MET A 421 -22.55 -3.54 -10.88
C MET A 421 -23.64 -3.11 -9.90
N ILE A 422 -23.34 -3.06 -8.60
CA ILE A 422 -24.29 -2.64 -7.57
C ILE A 422 -24.58 -1.15 -7.70
N ALA A 423 -23.53 -0.32 -7.87
CA ALA A 423 -23.72 1.12 -7.97
C ALA A 423 -24.50 1.54 -9.23
N TYR A 424 -24.31 0.84 -10.35
CA TYR A 424 -25.12 1.06 -11.55
C TYR A 424 -26.61 0.73 -11.33
N ARG A 425 -26.92 -0.32 -10.57
CA ARG A 425 -28.32 -0.70 -10.27
C ARG A 425 -29.00 0.24 -9.28
N GLU A 426 -28.24 0.71 -8.29
CA GLU A 426 -28.77 1.47 -7.15
C GLU A 426 -28.69 3.00 -7.35
N GLY A 427 -27.88 3.47 -8.31
CA GLY A 427 -27.64 4.89 -8.55
C GLY A 427 -27.11 5.60 -7.30
N ILE A 428 -27.70 6.75 -6.97
CA ILE A 428 -27.30 7.60 -5.83
C ILE A 428 -27.61 6.94 -4.47
N ASN A 429 -28.59 6.02 -4.41
CA ASN A 429 -29.03 5.37 -3.15
C ASN A 429 -27.95 4.48 -2.51
N ILE A 430 -26.89 4.14 -3.27
CA ILE A 430 -25.76 3.35 -2.76
C ILE A 430 -25.06 4.02 -1.56
N ILE A 431 -25.09 5.36 -1.46
CA ILE A 431 -24.48 6.12 -0.36
C ILE A 431 -25.09 5.72 0.98
N ASN A 432 -26.42 5.63 1.04
CA ASN A 432 -27.13 5.35 2.29
C ASN A 432 -26.84 3.93 2.78
N LYS A 433 -26.75 2.97 1.86
CA LYS A 433 -26.35 1.58 2.17
C LYS A 433 -24.91 1.50 2.69
N LEU A 434 -23.98 2.22 2.06
CA LEU A 434 -22.57 2.23 2.47
C LEU A 434 -22.36 2.88 3.84
N LYS A 435 -23.06 3.98 4.14
CA LYS A 435 -22.95 4.68 5.44
C LYS A 435 -23.25 3.78 6.64
N GLY A 436 -24.24 2.88 6.52
CA GLY A 436 -24.59 1.94 7.59
C GLY A 436 -23.68 0.71 7.66
N ALA A 437 -23.36 0.11 6.51
CA ALA A 437 -22.61 -1.16 6.49
C ALA A 437 -21.12 -1.00 6.79
N VAL A 438 -20.49 0.06 6.26
CA VAL A 438 -19.03 0.23 6.28
C VAL A 438 -18.44 0.30 7.69
N PRO A 439 -18.96 1.09 8.66
CA PRO A 439 -18.37 1.19 9.99
C PRO A 439 -18.29 -0.15 10.73
N LYS A 440 -19.31 -1.00 10.54
CA LYS A 440 -19.40 -2.32 11.14
C LYS A 440 -18.32 -3.26 10.62
N TYR A 441 -18.19 -3.41 9.30
CA TYR A 441 -17.14 -4.25 8.71
C TYR A 441 -15.74 -3.68 8.96
N ARG A 442 -15.60 -2.34 8.97
CA ARG A 442 -14.34 -1.67 9.33
C ARG A 442 -13.87 -2.08 10.72
N SER A 443 -14.77 -2.11 11.71
CA SER A 443 -14.41 -2.43 13.10
C SER A 443 -13.87 -3.87 13.24
N ALA A 444 -14.47 -4.82 12.53
CA ALA A 444 -13.99 -6.20 12.48
C ALA A 444 -12.59 -6.32 11.87
N LEU A 445 -12.38 -5.60 10.77
CA LEU A 445 -11.09 -5.53 10.09
C LEU A 445 -10.02 -4.88 10.98
N VAL A 446 -10.37 -3.88 11.79
CA VAL A 446 -9.48 -3.30 12.80
C VAL A 446 -9.07 -4.34 13.86
N VAL A 447 -10.02 -5.13 14.38
CA VAL A 447 -9.73 -6.21 15.35
C VAL A 447 -8.71 -7.21 14.80
N LEU A 448 -8.94 -7.69 13.58
CA LEU A 448 -8.01 -8.57 12.87
C LEU A 448 -6.62 -7.92 12.76
N THR A 449 -6.58 -6.66 12.31
CA THR A 449 -5.32 -5.95 12.06
C THR A 449 -4.52 -5.71 13.34
N TYR A 450 -5.18 -5.29 14.43
CA TYR A 450 -4.53 -5.11 15.73
C TYR A 450 -3.91 -6.41 16.22
N THR A 451 -4.67 -7.51 16.15
CA THR A 451 -4.18 -8.84 16.54
C THR A 451 -2.94 -9.25 15.74
N VAL A 452 -3.00 -9.08 14.41
CA VAL A 452 -1.86 -9.42 13.53
C VAL A 452 -0.65 -8.56 13.84
N ILE A 453 -0.80 -7.23 13.94
CA ILE A 453 0.33 -6.32 14.23
C ILE A 453 0.96 -6.61 15.59
N GLY A 454 0.17 -6.89 16.62
CA GLY A 454 0.69 -7.29 17.93
C GLY A 454 1.63 -8.49 17.81
N GLY A 455 1.23 -9.48 17.01
CA GLY A 455 2.07 -10.64 16.74
C GLY A 455 3.32 -10.36 15.90
N LEU A 456 3.23 -9.43 14.94
CA LEU A 456 4.40 -8.99 14.15
C LEU A 456 5.45 -8.33 15.04
N VAL A 457 4.99 -7.45 15.95
CA VAL A 457 5.87 -6.78 16.92
C VAL A 457 6.61 -7.80 17.78
N ALA A 458 5.90 -8.82 18.28
CA ALA A 458 6.50 -9.87 19.11
C ALA A 458 7.55 -10.71 18.36
N LYS A 459 7.30 -11.09 17.09
CA LYS A 459 8.12 -12.09 16.40
C LYS A 459 9.19 -11.55 15.46
N TRP A 460 8.99 -10.38 14.85
CA TRP A 460 9.86 -9.86 13.79
C TRP A 460 10.42 -8.47 14.05
N THR A 461 10.33 -8.01 15.30
CA THR A 461 11.14 -6.91 15.79
C THR A 461 12.29 -7.49 16.60
N ILE A 462 13.51 -7.44 16.07
CA ILE A 462 14.70 -8.00 16.70
C ILE A 462 15.48 -6.86 17.34
N ILE A 463 15.55 -6.88 18.67
CA ILE A 463 16.39 -6.00 19.48
C ILE A 463 17.18 -6.91 20.40
N LYS A 464 18.51 -6.94 20.24
CA LYS A 464 19.40 -7.73 21.10
C LYS A 464 20.27 -6.80 21.92
N VAL A 465 20.28 -7.02 23.23
CA VAL A 465 21.10 -6.29 24.19
C VAL A 465 22.14 -7.24 24.79
N PRO A 466 23.27 -7.51 24.11
CA PRO A 466 24.28 -8.45 24.60
C PRO A 466 25.11 -7.93 25.79
N PHE A 467 24.76 -6.77 26.35
CA PHE A 467 25.47 -6.17 27.48
C PHE A 467 25.47 -7.10 28.69
N VAL A 468 26.66 -7.53 29.10
CA VAL A 468 26.87 -8.44 30.24
C VAL A 468 26.86 -7.64 31.53
N LEU A 469 25.98 -8.01 32.47
CA LEU A 469 25.88 -7.37 33.78
C LEU A 469 26.92 -7.93 34.76
N TYR A 470 27.03 -9.26 34.82
CA TYR A 470 28.01 -9.94 35.65
C TYR A 470 28.26 -11.36 35.12
N THR A 471 29.44 -11.89 35.43
CA THR A 471 29.80 -13.29 35.15
C THR A 471 29.84 -14.05 36.47
N LEU A 472 29.26 -15.25 36.50
CA LEU A 472 29.44 -16.18 37.61
C LEU A 472 30.35 -17.31 37.13
N THR A 473 31.36 -17.64 37.93
CA THR A 473 32.22 -18.79 37.68
C THR A 473 31.77 -19.92 38.61
N GLN A 474 31.15 -20.96 38.05
CA GLN A 474 30.92 -22.22 38.74
C GLN A 474 31.88 -23.26 38.17
N GLY A 475 32.91 -23.63 38.94
CA GLY A 475 33.94 -24.57 38.50
C GLY A 475 34.74 -24.04 37.30
N SER A 476 34.85 -24.83 36.23
CA SER A 476 35.55 -24.49 34.98
C SER A 476 34.65 -23.83 33.92
N SER A 477 33.37 -23.62 34.21
CA SER A 477 32.41 -22.95 33.31
C SER A 477 32.11 -21.53 33.77
N VAL A 478 32.34 -20.55 32.89
CA VAL A 478 31.98 -19.13 33.09
C VAL A 478 30.61 -18.91 32.45
N THR A 479 29.58 -18.60 33.24
CA THR A 479 28.25 -18.20 32.75
C THR A 479 28.12 -16.68 32.83
N SER A 480 27.75 -16.05 31.71
CA SER A 480 27.56 -14.60 31.60
C SER A 480 26.09 -14.26 31.65
N TYR A 481 25.67 -13.38 32.57
CA TYR A 481 24.28 -12.92 32.68
C TYR A 481 24.12 -11.58 31.97
N THR A 482 23.24 -11.52 30.98
CA THR A 482 23.03 -10.32 30.16
C THR A 482 21.80 -9.52 30.60
N VAL A 483 21.74 -8.24 30.23
CA VAL A 483 20.53 -7.42 30.39
C VAL A 483 19.33 -8.05 29.66
N GLN A 484 19.58 -8.65 28.49
CA GLN A 484 18.55 -9.32 27.70
C GLN A 484 17.86 -10.44 28.49
N GLU A 485 18.61 -11.31 29.16
CA GLU A 485 18.06 -12.41 29.95
C GLU A 485 17.19 -11.92 31.12
N GLN A 486 17.59 -10.83 31.78
CA GLN A 486 16.80 -10.26 32.88
C GLN A 486 15.47 -9.68 32.38
N LEU A 487 15.48 -9.02 31.21
CA LEU A 487 14.26 -8.52 30.58
C LEU A 487 13.35 -9.65 30.10
N ASP A 488 13.93 -10.68 29.47
CA ASP A 488 13.19 -11.84 28.97
C ASP A 488 12.56 -12.66 30.10
N ASN A 489 13.17 -12.69 31.30
CA ASN A 489 12.57 -13.28 32.49
C ASN A 489 11.30 -12.55 32.98
N ILE A 490 11.21 -11.23 32.77
CA ILE A 490 10.01 -10.46 33.09
C ILE A 490 8.95 -10.70 32.01
N MET A 491 9.32 -10.43 30.76
CA MET A 491 8.48 -10.68 29.60
C MET A 491 9.36 -10.66 28.34
N PRO A 492 9.43 -11.75 27.57
CA PRO A 492 10.15 -11.74 26.30
C PRO A 492 9.59 -10.68 25.36
N ASN A 493 10.45 -10.06 24.56
CA ASN A 493 10.08 -9.03 23.58
C ASN A 493 9.48 -7.73 24.17
N ILE A 494 9.71 -7.42 25.46
CA ILE A 494 9.27 -6.15 26.06
C ILE A 494 9.88 -4.93 25.36
N LEU A 495 11.14 -5.01 24.91
CA LEU A 495 11.82 -3.93 24.18
C LEU A 495 11.13 -3.60 22.84
N PRO A 496 10.84 -4.58 21.96
CA PRO A 496 9.98 -4.38 20.80
C PRO A 496 8.65 -3.66 21.09
N LEU A 497 7.96 -4.07 22.15
CA LEU A 497 6.68 -3.50 22.55
C LEU A 497 6.83 -2.02 22.93
N MET A 498 7.80 -1.71 23.80
CA MET A 498 8.08 -0.35 24.25
C MET A 498 8.49 0.56 23.09
N LEU A 499 9.38 0.07 22.21
CA LEU A 499 9.80 0.83 21.04
C LEU A 499 8.62 1.11 20.10
N THR A 500 7.73 0.15 19.92
CA THR A 500 6.52 0.33 19.09
C THR A 500 5.62 1.42 19.63
N PHE A 501 5.34 1.43 20.92
CA PHE A 501 4.54 2.49 21.51
C PHE A 501 5.23 3.85 21.54
N LEU A 502 6.56 3.87 21.71
CA LEU A 502 7.35 5.11 21.59
C LEU A 502 7.24 5.72 20.20
N ILE A 503 7.47 4.93 19.14
CA ILE A 503 7.34 5.41 17.77
C ILE A 503 5.89 5.81 17.46
N TYR A 504 4.91 5.01 17.89
CA TYR A 504 3.50 5.36 17.76
C TYR A 504 3.18 6.72 18.39
N TRP A 505 3.68 6.99 19.59
CA TRP A 505 3.53 8.28 20.27
C TRP A 505 4.19 9.43 19.50
N LEU A 506 5.41 9.25 18.98
CA LEU A 506 6.09 10.26 18.14
C LEU A 506 5.28 10.57 16.87
N LEU A 507 4.73 9.54 16.21
CA LEU A 507 3.91 9.72 15.03
C LEU A 507 2.60 10.46 15.35
N GLN A 508 2.01 10.27 16.54
CA GLN A 508 0.86 11.06 17.00
C GLN A 508 1.22 12.55 17.19
N LYS A 509 2.47 12.84 17.58
CA LYS A 509 3.02 14.21 17.65
C LYS A 509 3.37 14.79 16.28
N LYS A 510 2.90 14.19 15.18
CA LYS A 510 3.14 14.60 13.79
C LYS A 510 4.61 14.57 13.35
N VAL A 511 5.47 13.84 14.07
CA VAL A 511 6.84 13.57 13.60
C VAL A 511 6.75 12.75 12.31
N SER A 512 7.57 13.10 11.32
CA SER A 512 7.61 12.39 10.04
C SER A 512 8.10 10.96 10.25
N PRO A 513 7.45 9.94 9.62
CA PRO A 513 7.94 8.56 9.65
C PRO A 513 9.39 8.42 9.18
N LEU A 514 9.82 9.26 8.24
CA LEU A 514 11.20 9.28 7.75
C LEU A 514 12.18 9.68 8.86
N ILE A 515 11.83 10.69 9.67
CA ILE A 515 12.65 11.13 10.80
C ILE A 515 12.74 10.01 11.84
N CYS A 516 11.64 9.30 12.11
CA CYS A 516 11.65 8.14 13.00
C CYS A 516 12.62 7.05 12.49
N MET A 517 12.59 6.75 11.18
CA MET A 517 13.49 5.74 10.59
C MET A 517 14.96 6.15 10.69
N VAL A 518 15.30 7.39 10.33
CA VAL A 518 16.67 7.91 10.45
C VAL A 518 17.11 7.92 11.91
N GLY A 519 16.24 8.30 12.84
CA GLY A 519 16.50 8.24 14.28
C GLY A 519 16.81 6.83 14.77
N LEU A 520 16.07 5.81 14.31
CA LEU A 520 16.32 4.40 14.63
C LEU A 520 17.64 3.89 14.03
N MET A 521 18.00 4.33 12.82
CA MET A 521 19.30 4.00 12.22
C MET A 521 20.46 4.58 13.03
N ILE A 522 20.37 5.86 13.39
CA ILE A 522 21.36 6.52 14.25
C ILE A 522 21.45 5.82 15.61
N PHE A 523 20.31 5.47 16.21
CA PHE A 523 20.26 4.72 17.45
C PHE A 523 20.94 3.34 17.35
N GLY A 524 20.74 2.61 16.25
CA GLY A 524 21.42 1.34 15.99
C GLY A 524 22.93 1.49 15.84
N VAL A 525 23.39 2.52 15.12
CA VAL A 525 24.82 2.83 14.96
C VAL A 525 25.48 3.20 16.28
N ILE A 526 24.88 4.13 17.02
CA ILE A 526 25.41 4.55 18.33
C ILE A 526 25.38 3.37 19.31
N GLY A 527 24.25 2.66 19.41
CA GLY A 527 24.06 1.55 20.33
C GLY A 527 25.02 0.39 20.10
N TYR A 528 25.34 0.09 18.84
CA TYR A 528 26.38 -0.89 18.50
C TYR A 528 27.78 -0.38 18.86
N SER A 529 28.08 0.89 18.56
CA SER A 529 29.41 1.50 18.83
C SER A 529 29.78 1.49 20.31
N ILE A 530 28.79 1.60 21.19
CA ILE A 530 28.98 1.58 22.66
C ILE A 530 28.73 0.19 23.29
N GLY A 531 28.48 -0.84 22.47
CA GLY A 531 28.30 -2.23 22.95
C GLY A 531 26.97 -2.52 23.65
N ILE A 532 25.99 -1.61 23.60
CA ILE A 532 24.66 -1.82 24.18
C ILE A 532 23.82 -2.73 23.27
N LEU A 533 23.91 -2.54 21.94
CA LEU A 533 23.15 -3.32 20.96
C LEU A 533 24.04 -4.28 20.20
N GLY A 534 23.49 -5.45 19.87
CA GLY A 534 24.16 -6.50 19.11
C GLY A 534 23.37 -6.96 17.89
N ILE A 535 24.06 -7.72 17.02
CA ILE A 535 23.50 -8.32 15.79
C ILE A 535 22.75 -9.61 16.09
#